data_AF-A0A131YEJ0-F1
#
_entry.id   AF-A0A131YEJ0-F1
#
_cell.length_a   1.000
_cell.length_b   1.000
_cell.length_c   1.000
_cell.angle_alpha   90.00
_cell.angle_beta   90.00
_cell.angle_gamma   90.00
#
_symmetry.space_group_name_H-M   'P 1'
#
loop_
_entity.id
_entity.type
_entity.pdbx_description
1 polymer ?
#
loop_
_entity_poly.entity_id
_entity_poly.type
_entity_poly.pdbx_seq_one_letter_code
_entity_poly.pdbx_strand_id
1 'polypeptide(L)'
;MEHKRSLVAGSPSKLSLHCRECKCTPKLSECALLYPHSNEETRLMVEAWHIDNSGSTCMSQPSINLREDEIKCLNSYLSRMLPCVPD
;
A
#
# COMPACT_ATOMS: atom_id res chain seq x y z
N MET A 1 9.64 8.29 9.02
CA MET A 1 10.69 9.26 8.63
C MET A 1 11.09 9.14 7.15
N GLU A 2 10.90 7.98 6.52
CA GLU A 2 11.26 7.72 5.12
C GLU A 2 10.38 8.44 4.09
N HIS A 3 9.05 8.43 4.26
CA HIS A 3 8.12 9.03 3.30
C HIS A 3 8.31 10.54 3.05
N LYS A 4 8.75 11.29 4.08
CA LYS A 4 9.09 12.72 3.92
C LYS A 4 10.29 12.92 2.99
N ARG A 5 11.25 11.99 2.98
CA ARG A 5 12.42 12.07 2.10
C ARG A 5 12.03 11.86 0.64
N SER A 6 11.04 11.02 0.35
CA SER A 6 10.51 10.81 -1.00
C SER A 6 9.92 12.09 -1.63
N LEU A 7 9.52 13.07 -0.82
CA LEU A 7 9.01 14.36 -1.29
C LEU A 7 10.11 15.39 -1.56
N VAL A 8 11.26 15.25 -0.89
CA VAL A 8 12.31 16.30 -0.82
C VAL A 8 13.62 15.86 -1.49
N ALA A 9 13.80 14.56 -1.76
CA ALA A 9 14.99 14.05 -2.44
C ALA A 9 15.13 14.60 -3.88
N GLY A 10 16.37 14.78 -4.33
CA GLY A 10 16.71 15.44 -5.60
C GLY A 10 16.24 14.72 -6.88
N SER A 11 15.77 13.48 -6.78
CA SER A 11 15.04 12.79 -7.85
C SER A 11 13.54 12.74 -7.53
N PRO A 12 12.66 13.18 -8.46
CA PRO A 12 11.23 13.20 -8.18
C PRO A 12 10.69 11.77 -8.08
N SER A 13 10.18 11.41 -6.90
CA SER A 13 9.45 10.15 -6.69
C SER A 13 8.06 10.20 -7.34
N LYS A 14 7.43 9.04 -7.56
CA LYS A 14 6.04 8.97 -8.04
C LYS A 14 5.08 9.81 -7.17
N LEU A 15 5.31 9.79 -5.85
CA LEU A 15 4.53 10.58 -4.89
C LEU A 15 4.74 12.08 -5.10
N SER A 16 5.99 12.55 -5.26
CA SER A 16 6.24 13.98 -5.45
C SER A 16 5.74 14.50 -6.80
N LEU A 17 5.79 13.68 -7.86
CA LEU A 17 5.18 13.99 -9.15
C LEU A 17 3.67 14.13 -9.04
N HIS A 18 3.00 13.15 -8.40
CA HIS A 18 1.56 13.18 -8.20
C HIS A 18 1.12 14.42 -7.41
N CYS A 19 1.75 14.71 -6.27
CA CYS A 19 1.39 15.88 -5.46
C CYS A 19 1.60 17.20 -6.23
N ARG A 20 2.60 17.26 -7.12
CA ARG A 20 2.85 18.44 -7.97
C ARG A 20 1.75 18.65 -9.02
N GLU A 21 1.24 17.57 -9.61
CA GLU A 21 0.20 17.61 -10.65
C GLU A 21 -1.19 17.78 -10.06
N CYS A 22 -1.54 16.96 -9.07
CA CYS A 22 -2.83 16.94 -8.40
C CYS A 22 -3.03 18.10 -7.41
N LYS A 23 -1.94 18.77 -6.99
CA LYS A 23 -1.94 19.81 -5.94
C LYS A 23 -2.43 19.31 -4.57
N CYS A 24 -2.37 18.00 -4.34
CA CYS A 24 -2.73 17.39 -3.07
C CYS A 24 -1.54 17.40 -2.08
N THR A 25 -1.86 17.37 -0.78
CA THR A 25 -0.86 17.22 0.29
C THR A 25 -0.95 15.81 0.86
N PRO A 26 0.14 15.02 0.88
CA PRO A 26 0.10 13.67 1.43
C PRO A 26 -0.02 13.73 2.95
N LYS A 27 -0.99 12.99 3.49
CA LYS A 27 -1.26 12.87 4.94
C LYS A 27 -0.31 11.87 5.60
N LEU A 28 0.98 12.20 5.65
CA LEU A 28 2.01 11.30 6.17
C LEU A 28 1.87 10.96 7.66
N SER A 29 1.15 11.77 8.42
CA SER A 29 0.82 11.51 9.83
C SER A 29 -0.28 10.46 10.01
N GLU A 30 -1.04 10.16 8.96
CA GLU A 30 -2.14 9.18 8.95
C GLU A 30 -1.69 7.83 8.35
N CYS A 31 -0.40 7.70 7.98
CA CYS A 31 0.13 6.44 7.47
C CYS A 31 0.21 5.39 8.59
N ALA A 32 -0.39 4.22 8.36
CA ALA A 32 -0.29 3.05 9.22
C ALA A 32 0.48 1.92 8.53
N LEU A 33 1.07 1.04 9.32
CA LEU A 33 1.59 -0.23 8.81
C LEU A 33 0.41 -1.16 8.51
N LEU A 34 0.26 -1.57 7.25
CA LEU A 34 -0.85 -2.43 6.81
C LEU A 34 -0.81 -3.81 7.49
N TYR A 35 0.37 -4.43 7.55
CA TYR A 35 0.54 -5.75 8.12
C TYR A 35 1.97 -6.00 8.61
N PRO A 36 2.22 -5.97 9.93
CA PRO A 36 3.53 -6.29 10.48
C PRO A 36 3.75 -7.81 10.51
N HIS A 37 4.78 -8.29 9.80
CA HIS A 37 5.18 -9.70 9.83
C HIS A 37 6.69 -9.84 9.68
N SER A 38 7.30 -10.89 10.24
CA SER A 38 8.76 -11.09 10.16
C SER A 38 9.21 -11.52 8.76
N ASN A 39 8.45 -12.41 8.11
CA ASN A 39 8.69 -12.84 6.75
C ASN A 39 8.31 -11.74 5.74
N GLU A 40 9.26 -11.39 4.86
CA GLU A 40 9.12 -10.34 3.84
C GLU A 40 8.11 -10.70 2.77
N GLU A 41 8.18 -11.91 2.22
CA GLU A 41 7.25 -12.39 1.21
C GLU A 41 5.80 -12.29 1.69
N THR A 42 5.52 -12.66 2.94
CA THR A 42 4.19 -12.48 3.55
C THR A 42 3.75 -11.02 3.56
N ARG A 43 4.65 -10.08 3.90
CA ARG A 43 4.32 -8.64 3.88
C ARG A 43 4.02 -8.17 2.47
N LEU A 44 4.81 -8.60 1.48
CA LEU A 44 4.62 -8.23 0.07
C LEU A 44 3.32 -8.82 -0.50
N MET A 45 2.95 -10.03 -0.12
CA MET A 45 1.65 -10.63 -0.48
C MET A 45 0.48 -9.83 0.09
N VAL A 46 0.56 -9.41 1.36
CA VAL A 46 -0.51 -8.61 1.97
C VAL A 46 -0.56 -7.19 1.39
N GLU A 47 0.59 -6.58 1.08
CA GLU A 47 0.66 -5.30 0.36
C GLU A 47 -0.01 -5.41 -1.01
N ALA A 48 0.35 -6.41 -1.81
CA ALA A 48 -0.21 -6.61 -3.14
C ALA A 48 -1.72 -6.84 -3.08
N TRP A 49 -2.17 -7.66 -2.14
CA TRP A 49 -3.60 -7.87 -1.88
C TRP A 49 -4.31 -6.57 -1.49
N HIS A 50 -3.73 -5.76 -0.60
CA HIS A 50 -4.35 -4.51 -0.16
C HIS A 50 -4.47 -3.51 -1.32
N ILE A 51 -3.43 -3.38 -2.15
CA ILE A 51 -3.44 -2.49 -3.32
C ILE A 51 -4.54 -2.91 -4.31
N ASP A 52 -4.66 -4.20 -4.61
CA ASP A 52 -5.69 -4.73 -5.51
C ASP A 52 -7.12 -4.46 -5.00
N ASN A 53 -7.35 -4.66 -3.70
CA ASN A 53 -8.66 -4.44 -3.06
C ASN A 53 -8.98 -2.96 -2.78
N SER A 54 -7.99 -2.06 -2.83
CA SER A 54 -8.21 -0.61 -2.62
C SER A 54 -8.78 0.10 -3.87
N GLY A 55 -8.82 -0.59 -5.02
CA GLY A 55 -9.31 -0.02 -6.27
C GLY A 55 -8.60 1.28 -6.65
N SER A 56 -9.36 2.27 -7.13
CA SER A 56 -8.84 3.56 -7.59
C SER A 56 -8.33 4.48 -6.48
N THR A 57 -8.52 4.12 -5.21
CA THR A 57 -8.05 4.93 -4.07
C THR A 57 -6.56 4.77 -3.81
N CYS A 58 -5.95 3.68 -4.28
CA CYS A 58 -4.53 3.43 -4.15
C CYS A 58 -3.77 3.78 -5.44
N MET A 59 -2.81 4.69 -5.34
CA MET A 59 -1.93 5.07 -6.45
C MET A 59 -0.69 4.17 -6.56
N SER A 60 -0.52 3.24 -5.61
CA SER A 60 0.65 2.36 -5.54
C SER A 60 0.53 1.22 -6.55
N GLN A 61 1.67 0.78 -7.04
CA GLN A 61 1.78 -0.46 -7.80
C GLN A 61 2.37 -1.53 -6.88
N PRO A 62 1.83 -2.76 -6.86
CA PRO A 62 2.34 -3.78 -5.98
C PRO A 62 3.75 -4.21 -6.39
N SER A 63 4.57 -4.52 -5.39
CA SER A 63 5.95 -4.97 -5.58
C SER A 63 6.03 -6.40 -6.15
N ILE A 64 4.99 -7.21 -5.92
CA ILE A 64 4.82 -8.53 -6.51
C ILE A 64 3.46 -8.62 -7.18
N ASN A 65 3.37 -9.42 -8.24
CA ASN A 65 2.10 -9.66 -8.92
C ASN A 65 1.47 -10.95 -8.39
N LEU A 66 0.26 -10.83 -7.84
CA LEU A 66 -0.52 -11.99 -7.40
C LEU A 66 -1.45 -12.43 -8.53
N ARG A 67 -1.63 -13.74 -8.65
CA ARG A 67 -2.65 -14.33 -9.52
C ARG A 67 -4.03 -14.23 -8.87
N GLU A 68 -5.08 -14.32 -9.68
CA GLU A 68 -6.45 -14.24 -9.18
C GLU A 68 -6.80 -15.33 -8.15
N ASP A 69 -6.25 -16.52 -8.30
CA ASP A 69 -6.41 -17.63 -7.35
C ASP A 69 -5.69 -17.38 -6.02
N GLU A 70 -4.49 -16.78 -6.07
CA GLU A 70 -3.76 -16.35 -4.88
C GLU A 70 -4.52 -15.24 -4.12
N ILE A 71 -5.09 -14.27 -4.84
CA ILE A 71 -5.92 -13.21 -4.25
C ILE A 71 -7.17 -13.81 -3.58
N LYS A 72 -7.85 -14.76 -4.24
CA LYS A 72 -9.01 -15.47 -3.65
C LYS A 72 -8.63 -16.22 -2.38
N CYS A 73 -7.48 -16.88 -2.37
CA CYS A 73 -6.97 -17.54 -1.17
C CYS A 73 -6.74 -16.54 -0.03
N LEU A 74 -6.05 -15.42 -0.33
CA LEU A 74 -5.76 -14.37 0.64
C LEU A 74 -7.03 -13.69 1.16
N ASN A 75 -8.06 -13.47 0.34
CA ASN A 75 -9.37 -12.97 0.78
C ASN A 75 -9.95 -13.83 1.91
N SER A 76 -9.90 -15.15 1.75
CA SER A 76 -10.42 -16.09 2.75
C SER A 76 -9.60 -16.10 4.05
N TYR A 77 -8.30 -15.85 3.96
CA TYR A 77 -7.40 -15.83 5.12
C TYR A 77 -7.47 -14.50 5.87
N LEU A 78 -7.35 -13.38 5.15
CA LEU A 78 -7.28 -12.04 5.73
C LEU A 78 -8.63 -11.57 6.28
N SER A 79 -9.76 -11.96 5.67
CA SER A 79 -11.10 -11.70 6.24
C SER A 79 -11.31 -12.32 7.63
N ARG A 80 -10.53 -13.35 7.98
CA ARG A 80 -10.58 -14.01 9.29
C ARG A 80 -9.62 -13.42 10.31
N MET A 81 -8.60 -12.70 9.85
CA MET A 81 -7.44 -12.28 10.64
C MET A 81 -7.39 -10.77 10.88
N LEU A 82 -7.94 -9.95 9.99
CA LEU A 82 -7.99 -8.49 10.13
C LEU A 82 -9.38 -8.08 10.64
N PRO A 83 -9.54 -7.60 11.88
CA PRO A 83 -10.76 -6.92 12.28
C PRO A 83 -10.92 -5.68 11.39
N CYS A 84 -12.15 -5.47 10.89
CA CYS A 84 -12.53 -4.38 10.00
C CYS A 84 -11.79 -3.08 10.38
N VAL A 85 -10.94 -2.60 9.47
CA VAL A 85 -10.39 -1.24 9.58
C VAL A 85 -11.57 -0.30 9.30
N PRO A 86 -12.00 0.54 10.26
CA PRO A 86 -13.10 1.46 10.01
C PRO A 86 -12.69 2.52 8.98
N ASP A 87 -13.67 2.92 8.16
CA ASP A 87 -13.60 4.00 7.15
C ASP A 87 -13.03 5.33 7.69
#